data_AF-A0A7C0ZVA3-F1
#
_entry.id   AF-A0A7C0ZVA3-F1
#
_cell.length_a   1.000
_cell.length_b   1.000
_cell.length_c   1.000
_cell.angle_alpha   90.00
_cell.angle_beta   90.00
_cell.angle_gamma   90.00
#
_symmetry.space_group_name_H-M   'P 1'
#
loop_
_entity.id
_entity.type
_entity.pdbx_description
1 polymer ?
#
loop_
_entity_poly.entity_id
_entity_poly.type
_entity_poly.pdbx_seq_one_letter_code
_entity_poly.pdbx_strand_id
1 'polypeptide(L)'
;MGAQVCPGLYRVGMKFYCKYANREVNPGLMPCLSNFTECPFYKPPEKEKPKSVAPPTPPTPAEEVTPKEIPAPTAAISVETTVPEVEVAETPEEELKRRLEEFEAKILELEESWKKYESEALEALDRWDELSAETRRLIAGLSSSIEAFKAEKERINKKSSQGLLTPEESHALIQNINEKIEEYSRVVKELSEMLSRIERTIIPHMKRLMASRAKPELGKLRLSLMKLEELFKQGKISEKTYERLKSEIESRIAKLEEVFEEVKEA
;
A
#
# COMPACT_ATOMS: atom_id res chain seq x y z
N MET A 1 -28.88 2.74 28.85
CA MET A 1 -27.78 3.18 27.98
C MET A 1 -26.62 2.24 28.23
N GLY A 2 -26.40 1.26 27.34
CA GLY A 2 -25.30 0.31 27.48
C GLY A 2 -23.97 1.03 27.31
N ALA A 3 -22.93 0.61 28.05
CA ALA A 3 -21.60 1.17 27.90
C ALA A 3 -21.15 1.02 26.43
N GLN A 4 -20.64 2.08 25.80
CA GLN A 4 -20.09 2.00 24.42
C GLN A 4 -18.70 1.33 24.37
N VAL A 5 -18.11 1.04 25.53
CA VAL A 5 -16.73 0.53 25.66
C VAL A 5 -16.71 -0.71 26.56
N CYS A 6 -15.88 -1.69 26.21
CA CYS A 6 -15.69 -2.91 26.96
C CYS A 6 -15.26 -2.62 28.41
N PRO A 7 -15.96 -3.14 29.43
CA PRO A 7 -15.61 -2.94 30.84
C PRO A 7 -14.31 -3.64 31.24
N GLY A 8 -13.80 -4.57 30.41
CA GLY A 8 -12.52 -5.24 30.59
C GLY A 8 -11.32 -4.48 30.05
N LEU A 9 -11.52 -3.35 29.35
CA LEU A 9 -10.43 -2.58 28.75
C LEU A 9 -9.88 -1.55 29.76
N TYR A 10 -8.58 -1.61 30.04
CA TYR A 10 -7.90 -0.60 30.85
C TYR A 10 -6.56 -0.20 30.22
N ARG A 11 -6.07 0.99 30.54
CA ARG A 11 -4.86 1.57 29.95
C ARG A 11 -3.76 1.66 31.00
N VAL A 12 -2.55 1.22 30.64
CA VAL A 12 -1.33 1.36 31.45
C VAL A 12 -0.28 2.04 30.58
N GLY A 13 0.01 3.31 30.86
CA GLY A 13 0.88 4.14 30.02
C GLY A 13 0.28 4.39 28.63
N MET A 14 1.00 3.99 27.57
CA MET A 14 0.51 4.08 26.18
C MET A 14 -0.12 2.79 25.66
N LYS A 15 -0.18 1.74 26.48
CA LYS A 15 -0.64 0.41 26.08
C LYS A 15 -2.01 0.10 26.68
N PHE A 16 -2.83 -0.63 25.94
CA PHE A 16 -4.14 -1.08 26.40
C PHE A 16 -4.07 -2.56 26.79
N TYR A 17 -4.77 -2.93 27.85
CA TYR A 17 -4.80 -4.27 28.39
C TYR A 17 -6.23 -4.76 28.53
N CYS A 18 -6.43 -6.06 28.29
CA CYS A 18 -7.71 -6.72 28.50
C CYS A 18 -7.68 -7.51 29.80
N LYS A 19 -8.61 -7.20 30.71
CA LYS A 19 -8.79 -7.91 31.98
C LYS A 19 -9.17 -9.37 31.79
N TYR A 20 -9.93 -9.69 30.74
CA TYR A 20 -10.40 -11.05 30.49
C TYR A 20 -9.38 -11.95 29.78
N ALA A 21 -8.51 -11.37 28.95
CA ALA A 21 -7.46 -12.09 28.23
C ALA A 21 -6.08 -12.00 28.93
N ASN A 22 -5.99 -11.21 30.01
CA ASN A 22 -4.79 -10.94 30.79
C ASN A 22 -3.53 -10.64 29.94
N ARG A 23 -3.71 -9.87 28.86
CA ARG A 23 -2.67 -9.52 27.89
C ARG A 23 -2.88 -8.11 27.33
N GLU A 24 -1.82 -7.57 26.72
CA GLU A 24 -1.88 -6.34 25.93
C GLU A 24 -2.79 -6.54 24.70
N VAL A 25 -3.65 -5.57 24.41
CA VAL A 25 -4.61 -5.61 23.30
C VAL A 25 -4.62 -4.27 22.56
N ASN A 26 -4.91 -4.29 21.25
CA ASN A 26 -5.12 -3.07 20.48
C ASN A 26 -6.65 -2.81 20.33
N PRO A 27 -7.21 -1.73 20.91
CA PRO A 27 -8.64 -1.44 20.84
C PRO A 27 -9.18 -1.14 19.45
N GLY A 28 -8.32 -0.86 18.46
CA GLY A 28 -8.70 -0.65 17.07
C GLY A 28 -8.82 -1.95 16.25
N LEU A 29 -8.17 -3.03 16.70
CA LEU A 29 -8.21 -4.35 16.04
C LEU A 29 -9.19 -5.33 16.69
N MET A 30 -9.69 -4.98 17.88
CA MET A 30 -10.64 -5.79 18.64
C MET A 30 -11.92 -4.98 18.87
N PRO A 31 -13.10 -5.61 19.02
CA PRO A 31 -14.38 -4.91 19.18
C PRO A 31 -14.55 -4.26 20.56
N CYS A 32 -13.48 -3.78 21.19
CA CYS A 32 -13.47 -3.21 22.53
C CYS A 32 -14.13 -1.83 22.61
N LEU A 33 -14.19 -1.08 21.50
CA LEU A 33 -14.72 0.30 21.44
C LEU A 33 -16.08 0.44 20.73
N SER A 34 -16.65 -0.66 20.22
CA SER A 34 -17.85 -0.62 19.38
C SER A 34 -18.89 -1.68 19.74
N ASN A 35 -18.51 -2.96 19.81
CA ASN A 35 -19.43 -4.07 20.07
C ASN A 35 -18.81 -5.17 20.92
N PHE A 36 -18.40 -4.81 22.14
CA PHE A 36 -17.62 -5.69 23.02
C PHE A 36 -18.36 -6.96 23.46
N THR A 37 -19.68 -7.01 23.31
CA THR A 37 -20.53 -8.17 23.60
C THR A 37 -20.31 -9.34 22.64
N GLU A 38 -19.75 -9.08 21.45
CA GLU A 38 -19.39 -10.11 20.46
C GLU A 38 -17.92 -10.57 20.58
N CYS A 39 -17.18 -10.06 21.59
CA CYS A 39 -15.80 -10.43 21.78
C CYS A 39 -15.70 -11.85 22.37
N PRO A 40 -14.86 -12.75 21.80
CA PRO A 40 -14.70 -14.12 22.31
C PRO A 40 -14.09 -14.18 23.72
N PHE A 41 -13.48 -13.08 24.19
CA PHE A 41 -12.89 -12.98 25.52
C PHE A 41 -13.81 -12.29 26.53
N TYR A 42 -14.88 -11.62 26.09
CA TYR A 42 -15.75 -10.89 27.00
C TYR A 42 -16.64 -11.86 27.79
N LYS A 43 -16.48 -11.86 29.13
CA LYS A 43 -17.38 -12.58 30.04
C LYS A 43 -18.35 -11.56 30.64
N PRO A 44 -19.64 -11.58 30.28
CA PRO A 44 -20.62 -10.69 30.89
C PRO A 44 -20.67 -10.97 32.39
N PRO A 45 -20.78 -9.93 33.24
CA PRO A 45 -20.91 -10.13 34.66
C PRO A 45 -22.21 -10.91 34.93
N GLU A 46 -22.09 -12.09 35.54
CA GLU A 46 -23.22 -12.73 36.20
C GLU A 46 -23.79 -11.73 37.23
N LYS A 47 -25.11 -11.60 37.27
CA LYS A 47 -25.79 -10.71 38.22
C LYS A 47 -25.62 -11.29 39.62
N GLU A 48 -24.55 -10.92 40.30
CA GLU A 48 -24.35 -11.28 41.71
C GLU A 48 -25.10 -10.32 42.65
N LYS A 49 -25.84 -10.95 43.56
CA LYS A 49 -26.48 -10.40 44.76
C LYS A 49 -25.45 -9.63 45.63
N PRO A 50 -25.90 -8.70 46.48
CA PRO A 50 -25.01 -7.72 47.10
C PRO A 50 -24.06 -8.35 48.13
N LYS A 51 -22.86 -7.76 48.17
CA LYS A 51 -21.66 -8.12 48.95
C LYS A 51 -21.84 -8.07 50.47
N SER A 52 -21.06 -8.88 51.19
CA SER A 52 -20.58 -8.55 52.54
C SER A 52 -19.05 -8.71 52.69
N VAL A 53 -18.37 -7.57 52.87
CA VAL A 53 -17.32 -7.23 53.86
C VAL A 53 -16.16 -8.23 54.15
N ALA A 54 -14.99 -7.93 53.56
CA ALA A 54 -13.67 -7.66 54.18
C ALA A 54 -12.87 -8.74 55.01
N PRO A 55 -11.54 -8.57 55.28
CA PRO A 55 -10.41 -9.52 55.06
C PRO A 55 -9.71 -9.92 56.42
N PRO A 56 -8.44 -10.44 56.59
CA PRO A 56 -7.28 -10.64 55.67
C PRO A 56 -6.34 -11.90 55.89
N THR A 57 -5.30 -12.02 55.02
CA THR A 57 -3.92 -12.57 55.22
C THR A 57 -3.60 -14.11 55.14
N PRO A 58 -2.33 -14.50 54.83
CA PRO A 58 -1.87 -15.67 54.01
C PRO A 58 -1.28 -16.83 54.87
N PRO A 59 -0.78 -17.99 54.34
CA PRO A 59 0.54 -18.15 53.65
C PRO A 59 0.66 -19.33 52.61
N THR A 60 1.82 -19.37 51.92
CA THR A 60 2.54 -20.50 51.24
C THR A 60 2.77 -21.72 52.19
N PRO A 61 3.39 -22.90 51.87
CA PRO A 61 3.98 -23.47 50.63
C PRO A 61 3.80 -25.02 50.38
N ALA A 62 4.34 -25.51 49.25
CA ALA A 62 5.00 -26.81 48.91
C ALA A 62 4.65 -28.18 49.55
N GLU A 63 4.56 -29.24 48.72
CA GLU A 63 5.12 -30.62 48.84
C GLU A 63 4.73 -31.44 47.56
N GLU A 64 5.63 -31.98 46.73
CA GLU A 64 6.38 -33.27 46.81
C GLU A 64 5.44 -34.51 46.96
N VAL A 65 5.48 -35.59 46.16
CA VAL A 65 6.49 -36.66 46.15
C VAL A 65 6.30 -37.62 44.93
N THR A 66 7.46 -38.16 44.51
CA THR A 66 7.92 -39.13 43.48
C THR A 66 7.09 -40.37 43.03
N PRO A 67 7.34 -40.84 41.78
CA PRO A 67 6.98 -42.18 41.25
C PRO A 67 7.98 -43.32 41.58
N LYS A 68 7.49 -44.58 41.58
CA LYS A 68 8.24 -45.82 41.87
C LYS A 68 8.73 -46.55 40.60
N GLU A 69 9.95 -47.10 40.67
CA GLU A 69 10.66 -47.87 39.64
C GLU A 69 10.20 -49.32 39.43
N ILE A 70 10.26 -49.72 38.14
CA ILE A 70 10.70 -50.95 37.44
C ILE A 70 11.11 -52.20 38.27
N PRO A 71 10.99 -53.44 37.71
CA PRO A 71 12.09 -53.99 36.89
C PRO A 71 11.66 -54.85 35.67
N ALA A 72 12.53 -54.84 34.65
CA ALA A 72 12.60 -55.77 33.50
C ALA A 72 13.20 -57.14 33.95
N PRO A 73 13.41 -58.20 33.12
CA PRO A 73 13.56 -58.20 31.65
C PRO A 73 13.04 -59.45 30.89
N THR A 74 13.32 -59.45 29.57
CA THR A 74 13.81 -60.57 28.71
C THR A 74 12.96 -60.96 27.48
N ALA A 75 13.70 -61.10 26.37
CA ALA A 75 13.49 -61.94 25.20
C ALA A 75 12.73 -61.39 23.98
N ALA A 76 13.50 -61.32 22.88
CA ALA A 76 13.14 -61.01 21.51
C ALA A 76 12.05 -61.93 20.93
N ILE A 77 11.24 -61.38 20.00
CA ILE A 77 10.82 -62.00 18.73
C ILE A 77 10.45 -60.86 17.77
N SER A 78 10.99 -60.92 16.56
CA SER A 78 10.64 -60.09 15.41
C SER A 78 9.19 -60.29 14.98
N VAL A 79 8.44 -59.21 14.82
CA VAL A 79 7.43 -59.09 13.76
C VAL A 79 7.51 -57.68 13.20
N GLU A 80 8.16 -57.58 12.05
CA GLU A 80 8.07 -56.47 11.12
C GLU A 80 6.59 -56.28 10.77
N THR A 81 5.91 -55.39 11.52
CA THR A 81 4.56 -54.99 11.18
C THR A 81 4.71 -53.96 10.08
N THR A 82 4.80 -54.45 8.84
CA THR A 82 4.41 -53.67 7.67
C THR A 82 2.95 -53.31 7.87
N VAL A 83 2.71 -52.15 8.50
CA VAL A 83 1.40 -51.50 8.44
C VAL A 83 1.18 -51.28 6.94
N PRO A 84 0.18 -51.93 6.32
CA PRO A 84 -0.11 -51.65 4.93
C PRO A 84 -0.39 -50.15 4.87
N GLU A 85 0.38 -49.47 4.02
CA GLU A 85 0.07 -48.13 3.54
C GLU A 85 -1.30 -48.26 2.87
N VAL A 86 -2.35 -48.08 3.68
CA VAL A 86 -3.68 -47.84 3.17
C VAL A 86 -3.54 -46.47 2.54
N GLU A 87 -3.25 -46.45 1.24
CA GLU A 87 -3.64 -45.35 0.37
C GLU A 87 -5.12 -45.14 0.66
N VAL A 88 -5.42 -44.22 1.56
CA VAL A 88 -6.77 -43.74 1.79
C VAL A 88 -7.13 -43.10 0.47
N ALA A 89 -7.83 -43.87 -0.37
CA ALA A 89 -8.39 -43.37 -1.60
C ALA A 89 -9.22 -42.15 -1.20
N GLU A 90 -8.68 -40.96 -1.47
CA GLU A 90 -9.36 -39.71 -1.14
C GLU A 90 -10.76 -39.81 -1.71
N THR A 91 -11.75 -39.63 -0.84
CA THR A 91 -13.12 -39.61 -1.32
C THR A 91 -13.23 -38.47 -2.34
N PRO A 92 -14.12 -38.58 -3.36
CA PRO A 92 -14.31 -37.51 -4.33
C PRO A 92 -14.59 -36.13 -3.70
N GLU A 93 -15.15 -36.14 -2.49
CA GLU A 93 -15.42 -34.95 -1.67
C GLU A 93 -14.14 -34.34 -1.05
N GLU A 94 -13.21 -35.16 -0.58
CA GLU A 94 -11.92 -34.72 -0.02
C GLU A 94 -10.99 -34.18 -1.11
N GLU A 95 -10.92 -34.86 -2.27
CA GLU A 95 -10.17 -34.37 -3.44
C GLU A 95 -10.71 -33.01 -3.91
N LEU A 96 -12.04 -32.84 -3.94
CA LEU A 96 -12.65 -31.56 -4.30
C LEU A 96 -12.33 -30.46 -3.28
N LYS A 97 -12.34 -30.78 -1.98
CA LYS A 97 -11.95 -29.82 -0.93
C LYS A 97 -10.48 -29.41 -1.09
N ARG A 98 -9.56 -30.36 -1.27
CA ARG A 98 -8.14 -30.06 -1.48
C ARG A 98 -7.93 -29.13 -2.67
N ARG A 99 -8.60 -29.40 -3.79
CA ARG A 99 -8.53 -28.54 -4.99
C ARG A 99 -9.10 -27.13 -4.76
N LEU A 100 -10.15 -27.00 -3.95
CA LEU A 100 -10.70 -25.70 -3.57
C LEU A 100 -9.74 -24.93 -2.65
N GLU A 101 -9.15 -25.61 -1.66
CA GLU A 101 -8.14 -25.04 -0.75
C GLU A 101 -6.89 -24.59 -1.53
N GLU A 102 -6.39 -25.40 -2.46
CA GLU A 102 -5.29 -25.02 -3.36
C GLU A 102 -5.62 -23.81 -4.22
N PHE A 103 -6.87 -23.69 -4.68
CA PHE A 103 -7.33 -22.55 -5.46
C PHE A 103 -7.46 -21.29 -4.61
N GLU A 104 -7.98 -21.41 -3.39
CA GLU A 104 -8.03 -20.31 -2.42
C GLU A 104 -6.63 -19.81 -2.07
N ALA A 105 -5.68 -20.71 -1.84
CA ALA A 105 -4.28 -20.35 -1.61
C ALA A 105 -3.69 -19.56 -2.78
N LYS A 106 -3.97 -19.95 -4.03
CA LYS A 106 -3.55 -19.20 -5.23
C LYS A 106 -4.18 -17.81 -5.31
N ILE A 107 -5.43 -17.65 -4.88
CA ILE A 107 -6.08 -16.32 -4.83
C ILE A 107 -5.36 -15.42 -3.83
N LEU A 108 -5.05 -15.93 -2.64
CA LEU A 108 -4.32 -15.18 -1.62
C LEU A 108 -2.92 -14.77 -2.08
N GLU A 109 -2.21 -15.67 -2.77
CA GLU A 109 -0.90 -15.37 -3.37
C GLU A 109 -0.98 -14.27 -4.44
N LEU A 110 -2.04 -14.27 -5.27
CA LEU A 110 -2.29 -13.21 -6.24
C LEU A 110 -2.58 -11.86 -5.57
N GLU A 111 -3.33 -11.85 -4.47
CA GLU A 111 -3.59 -10.62 -3.71
C GLU A 111 -2.32 -10.05 -3.07
N GLU A 112 -1.47 -10.90 -2.51
CA GLU A 112 -0.17 -10.48 -1.95
C GLU A 112 0.74 -9.93 -3.04
N SER A 113 0.83 -10.64 -4.17
CA SER A 113 1.59 -10.19 -5.35
C SER A 113 1.10 -8.85 -5.87
N TRP A 114 -0.21 -8.63 -5.88
CA TRP A 114 -0.80 -7.35 -6.26
C TRP A 114 -0.46 -6.22 -5.28
N LYS A 115 -0.56 -6.45 -3.97
CA LYS A 115 -0.20 -5.46 -2.94
C LYS A 115 1.28 -5.07 -3.04
N LYS A 116 2.15 -6.05 -3.24
CA LYS A 116 3.58 -5.82 -3.44
C LYS A 116 3.84 -5.00 -4.71
N TYR A 117 3.24 -5.39 -5.83
CA TYR A 117 3.32 -4.64 -7.08
C TYR A 117 2.84 -3.18 -6.91
N GLU A 118 1.71 -2.95 -6.24
CA GLU A 118 1.19 -1.60 -6.02
C GLU A 118 2.16 -0.76 -5.20
N SER A 119 2.70 -1.30 -4.10
CA SER A 119 3.68 -0.60 -3.27
C SER A 119 4.95 -0.24 -4.05
N GLU A 120 5.54 -1.22 -4.75
CA GLU A 120 6.79 -1.01 -5.50
C GLU A 120 6.60 -0.05 -6.68
N ALA A 121 5.47 -0.14 -7.38
CA ALA A 121 5.18 0.75 -8.50
C ALA A 121 4.92 2.19 -8.03
N LEU A 122 4.29 2.41 -6.88
CA LEU A 122 4.14 3.76 -6.31
C LEU A 122 5.48 4.35 -5.90
N GLU A 123 6.32 3.58 -5.21
CA GLU A 123 7.66 4.02 -4.83
C GLU A 123 8.52 4.36 -6.07
N ALA A 124 8.39 3.56 -7.14
CA ALA A 124 9.05 3.86 -8.41
C ALA A 124 8.53 5.15 -9.07
N LEU A 125 7.23 5.42 -8.99
CA LEU A 125 6.62 6.65 -9.51
C LEU A 125 7.07 7.89 -8.72
N ASP A 126 7.06 7.82 -7.40
CA ASP A 126 7.49 8.94 -6.54
C ASP A 126 8.96 9.30 -6.82
N ARG A 127 9.83 8.29 -6.89
CA ARG A 127 11.24 8.47 -7.27
C ARG A 127 11.40 9.01 -8.69
N TRP A 128 10.55 8.57 -9.61
CA TRP A 128 10.56 9.05 -11.00
C TRP A 128 10.18 10.53 -11.09
N ASP A 129 9.20 10.98 -10.33
CA ASP A 129 8.79 12.39 -10.31
C ASP A 129 9.94 13.29 -9.85
N GLU A 130 10.66 12.89 -8.79
CA GLU A 130 11.83 13.61 -8.30
C GLU A 130 12.97 13.64 -9.33
N LEU A 131 13.40 12.47 -9.82
CA LEU A 131 14.51 12.35 -10.76
C LEU A 131 14.22 13.04 -12.10
N SER A 132 12.99 12.92 -12.60
CA SER A 132 12.60 13.55 -13.86
C SER A 132 12.55 15.07 -13.73
N ALA A 133 12.10 15.61 -12.58
CA ALA A 133 12.14 17.04 -12.32
C ALA A 133 13.58 17.57 -12.23
N GLU A 134 14.46 16.88 -11.53
CA GLU A 134 15.89 17.23 -11.46
C GLU A 134 16.56 17.19 -12.84
N THR A 135 16.33 16.12 -13.60
CA THR A 135 16.87 15.95 -14.95
C THR A 135 16.40 17.05 -15.89
N ARG A 136 15.11 17.40 -15.87
CA ARG A 136 14.57 18.50 -16.71
C ARG A 136 15.18 19.86 -16.34
N ARG A 137 15.41 20.14 -15.04
CA ARG A 137 16.10 21.37 -14.60
C ARG A 137 17.53 21.42 -15.10
N LEU A 138 18.26 20.30 -15.01
CA LEU A 138 19.63 20.22 -15.51
C LEU A 138 19.69 20.43 -17.02
N ILE A 139 18.81 19.77 -17.78
CA ILE A 139 18.67 19.98 -19.23
C ILE A 139 18.43 21.47 -19.53
N ALA A 140 17.48 22.11 -18.85
CA ALA A 140 17.18 23.53 -19.06
C ALA A 140 18.40 24.43 -18.78
N GLY A 141 19.16 24.15 -17.70
CA GLY A 141 20.38 24.87 -17.37
C GLY A 141 21.49 24.71 -18.42
N LEU A 142 21.70 23.49 -18.92
CA LEU A 142 22.65 23.20 -19.98
C LEU A 142 22.24 23.86 -21.30
N SER A 143 20.96 23.77 -21.67
CA SER A 143 20.43 24.45 -22.85
C SER A 143 20.60 25.97 -22.78
N SER A 144 20.33 26.59 -21.62
CA SER A 144 20.58 28.01 -21.41
C SER A 144 22.06 28.37 -21.56
N SER A 145 22.96 27.53 -21.04
CA SER A 145 24.41 27.72 -21.17
C SER A 145 24.88 27.61 -22.63
N ILE A 146 24.31 26.66 -23.39
CA ILE A 146 24.57 26.52 -24.84
C ILE A 146 24.15 27.80 -25.58
N GLU A 147 22.98 28.36 -25.28
CA GLU A 147 22.54 29.62 -25.91
C GLU A 147 23.43 30.81 -25.53
N ALA A 148 23.89 30.88 -24.28
CA ALA A 148 24.86 31.89 -23.85
C ALA A 148 26.19 31.77 -24.62
N PHE A 149 26.70 30.56 -24.80
CA PHE A 149 27.91 30.30 -25.60
C PHE A 149 27.73 30.67 -27.07
N LYS A 150 26.56 30.37 -27.67
CA LYS A 150 26.24 30.81 -29.05
C LYS A 150 26.24 32.34 -29.15
N ALA A 151 25.65 33.02 -28.18
CA ALA A 151 25.63 34.48 -28.15
C ALA A 151 27.04 35.08 -28.00
N GLU A 152 27.91 34.48 -27.17
CA GLU A 152 29.30 34.94 -27.04
C GLU A 152 30.10 34.68 -28.32
N LYS A 153 29.90 33.54 -28.98
CA LYS A 153 30.50 33.26 -30.29
C LYS A 153 30.14 34.35 -31.31
N GLU A 154 28.88 34.78 -31.36
CA GLU A 154 28.44 35.88 -32.21
C GLU A 154 29.11 37.22 -31.84
N ARG A 155 29.28 37.51 -30.54
CA ARG A 155 30.04 38.69 -30.09
C ARG A 155 31.50 38.65 -30.53
N ILE A 156 32.16 37.50 -30.44
CA ILE A 156 33.56 37.32 -30.86
C ILE A 156 33.69 37.50 -32.37
N ASN A 157 32.81 36.88 -33.16
CA ASN A 157 32.73 37.07 -34.61
C ASN A 157 32.61 38.55 -34.99
N LYS A 158 31.75 39.29 -34.28
CA LYS A 158 31.57 40.74 -34.49
C LYS A 158 32.81 41.56 -34.11
N LYS A 159 33.50 41.23 -33.01
CA LYS A 159 34.76 41.91 -32.63
C LYS A 159 35.85 41.65 -33.65
N SER A 160 35.96 40.43 -34.14
CA SER A 160 36.93 40.05 -35.17
C SER A 160 36.67 40.77 -36.50
N SER A 161 35.40 40.88 -36.94
CA SER A 161 35.05 41.63 -38.16
C SER A 161 35.30 43.13 -38.05
N GLN A 162 35.37 43.67 -36.84
CA GLN A 162 35.74 45.06 -36.55
C GLN A 162 37.25 45.26 -36.40
N GLY A 163 38.06 44.20 -36.54
CA GLY A 163 39.51 44.25 -36.37
C GLY A 163 39.96 44.40 -34.91
N LEU A 164 39.08 44.18 -33.94
CA LEU A 164 39.39 44.26 -32.49
C LEU A 164 40.07 42.99 -31.96
N LEU A 165 40.09 41.92 -32.75
CA LEU A 165 40.74 40.64 -32.44
C LEU A 165 41.49 40.18 -33.68
N THR A 166 42.66 39.57 -33.46
CA THR A 166 43.36 38.90 -34.57
C THR A 166 42.58 37.64 -35.01
N PRO A 167 42.76 37.19 -36.27
CA PRO A 167 42.12 35.96 -36.75
C PRO A 167 42.46 34.73 -35.90
N GLU A 168 43.69 34.66 -35.38
CA GLU A 168 44.19 33.56 -34.56
C GLU A 168 43.53 33.54 -33.17
N GLU A 169 43.44 34.70 -32.51
CA GLU A 169 42.75 34.84 -31.21
C GLU A 169 41.26 34.52 -31.33
N SER A 170 40.60 35.01 -32.38
CA SER A 170 39.19 34.74 -32.67
C SER A 170 38.95 33.24 -32.88
N HIS A 171 39.79 32.60 -33.71
CA HIS A 171 39.70 31.17 -34.00
C HIS A 171 39.83 30.32 -32.73
N ALA A 172 40.85 30.58 -31.90
CA ALA A 172 41.07 29.83 -30.67
C ALA A 172 39.89 29.93 -29.69
N LEU A 173 39.32 31.12 -29.52
CA LEU A 173 38.15 31.34 -28.66
C LEU A 173 36.89 30.63 -29.19
N ILE A 174 36.64 30.73 -30.50
CA ILE A 174 35.49 30.10 -31.14
C ILE A 174 35.60 28.58 -31.05
N GLN A 175 36.80 28.02 -31.22
CA GLN A 175 37.02 26.58 -31.11
C GLN A 175 36.67 26.09 -29.69
N ASN A 176 37.18 26.73 -28.65
CA ASN A 176 36.86 26.39 -27.26
C ASN A 176 35.34 26.47 -26.98
N ILE A 177 34.68 27.53 -27.46
CA ILE A 177 33.23 27.67 -27.34
C ILE A 177 32.49 26.53 -28.05
N ASN A 178 32.91 26.14 -29.26
CA ASN A 178 32.29 25.04 -29.98
C ASN A 178 32.46 23.70 -29.24
N GLU A 179 33.64 23.43 -28.68
CA GLU A 179 33.89 22.23 -27.88
C GLU A 179 32.94 22.16 -26.67
N LYS A 180 32.74 23.29 -25.97
CA LYS A 180 31.80 23.38 -24.84
C LYS A 180 30.34 23.20 -25.27
N ILE A 181 29.94 23.78 -26.40
CA ILE A 181 28.60 23.60 -26.96
C ILE A 181 28.37 22.13 -27.30
N GLU A 182 29.35 21.47 -27.92
CA GLU A 182 29.24 20.05 -28.29
C GLU A 182 29.13 19.15 -27.05
N GLU A 183 29.99 19.38 -26.04
CA GLU A 183 29.96 18.68 -24.75
C GLU A 183 28.57 18.76 -24.11
N TYR A 184 28.02 19.97 -23.94
CA TYR A 184 26.73 20.16 -23.29
C TYR A 184 25.57 19.64 -24.15
N SER A 185 25.65 19.78 -25.48
CA SER A 185 24.62 19.27 -26.39
C SER A 185 24.53 17.75 -26.33
N ARG A 186 25.67 17.06 -26.18
CA ARG A 186 25.73 15.61 -26.01
C ARG A 186 25.03 15.18 -24.72
N VAL A 187 25.35 15.82 -23.60
CA VAL A 187 24.73 15.52 -22.30
C VAL A 187 23.22 15.78 -22.34
N VAL A 188 22.78 16.90 -22.91
CA VAL A 188 21.34 17.21 -23.07
C VAL A 188 20.62 16.12 -23.86
N LYS A 189 21.22 15.66 -24.96
CA LYS A 189 20.65 14.60 -25.79
C LYS A 189 20.55 13.29 -25.02
N GLU A 190 21.63 12.85 -24.39
CA GLU A 190 21.67 11.61 -23.60
C GLU A 190 20.61 11.61 -22.48
N LEU A 191 20.55 12.69 -21.69
CA LEU A 191 19.57 12.83 -20.61
C LEU A 191 18.12 12.83 -21.14
N SER A 192 17.86 13.51 -22.26
CA SER A 192 16.53 13.55 -22.89
C SER A 192 16.10 12.17 -23.40
N GLU A 193 17.01 11.42 -24.01
CA GLU A 193 16.75 10.06 -24.48
C GLU A 193 16.51 9.08 -23.32
N MET A 194 17.29 9.20 -22.24
CA MET A 194 17.07 8.43 -21.01
C MET A 194 15.71 8.72 -20.39
N LEU A 195 15.35 10.00 -20.31
CA LEU A 195 14.08 10.46 -19.75
C LEU A 195 12.89 9.88 -20.53
N SER A 196 12.93 9.99 -21.87
CA SER A 196 11.87 9.43 -22.73
C SER A 196 11.78 7.90 -22.65
N ARG A 197 12.92 7.21 -22.54
CA ARG A 197 12.94 5.74 -22.39
C ARG A 197 12.27 5.30 -21.09
N ILE A 198 12.55 5.98 -19.99
CA ILE A 198 11.96 5.64 -18.69
C ILE A 198 10.47 6.00 -18.68
N GLU A 199 10.08 7.17 -19.21
CA GLU A 199 8.68 7.57 -19.35
C GLU A 199 7.83 6.50 -20.04
N ARG A 200 8.31 5.96 -21.16
CA ARG A 200 7.61 4.89 -21.90
C ARG A 200 7.37 3.63 -21.07
N THR A 201 8.22 3.36 -20.08
CA THR A 201 8.10 2.19 -19.19
C THR A 201 7.29 2.46 -17.94
N ILE A 202 7.41 3.64 -17.34
CA ILE A 202 6.74 3.98 -16.05
C ILE A 202 5.27 4.39 -16.26
N ILE A 203 4.94 5.06 -17.37
CA ILE A 203 3.58 5.53 -17.67
C ILE A 203 2.56 4.39 -17.64
N PRO A 204 2.77 3.22 -18.29
CA PRO A 204 1.84 2.10 -18.20
C PRO A 204 1.53 1.64 -16.76
N HIS A 205 2.53 1.66 -15.88
CA HIS A 205 2.35 1.32 -14.47
C HIS A 205 1.50 2.37 -13.75
N MET A 206 1.75 3.65 -13.99
CA MET A 206 0.91 4.76 -13.52
C MET A 206 -0.55 4.57 -13.94
N LYS A 207 -0.81 4.33 -15.23
CA LYS A 207 -2.17 4.11 -15.76
C LYS A 207 -2.84 2.93 -15.06
N ARG A 208 -2.12 1.82 -14.87
CA ARG A 208 -2.66 0.61 -14.21
C ARG A 208 -3.05 0.90 -12.77
N LEU A 209 -2.22 1.61 -12.02
CA LEU A 209 -2.50 1.98 -10.63
C LEU A 209 -3.68 2.94 -10.52
N MET A 210 -3.72 3.97 -11.36
CA MET A 210 -4.85 4.91 -11.41
C MET A 210 -6.15 4.19 -11.74
N ALA A 211 -6.15 3.31 -12.74
CA ALA A 211 -7.33 2.52 -13.09
C ALA A 211 -7.78 1.59 -11.95
N SER A 212 -6.84 1.01 -11.20
CA SER A 212 -7.15 0.15 -10.06
C SER A 212 -7.78 0.91 -8.88
N ARG A 213 -7.42 2.18 -8.69
CA ARG A 213 -7.94 3.03 -7.59
C ARG A 213 -9.24 3.74 -7.96
N ALA A 214 -9.37 4.21 -9.20
CA ALA A 214 -10.52 5.00 -9.62
C ALA A 214 -11.73 4.15 -10.05
N LYS A 215 -11.55 2.90 -10.51
CA LYS A 215 -12.68 2.00 -10.83
C LYS A 215 -13.53 1.63 -9.59
N PRO A 216 -12.95 1.26 -8.44
CA PRO A 216 -13.70 1.04 -7.21
C PRO A 216 -14.46 2.27 -6.72
N GLU A 217 -13.85 3.47 -6.81
CA GLU A 217 -14.49 4.72 -6.41
C GLU A 217 -15.66 5.10 -7.35
N LEU A 218 -15.49 4.95 -8.67
CA LEU A 218 -16.61 5.08 -9.62
C LEU A 218 -17.74 4.11 -9.32
N GLY A 219 -17.41 2.85 -9.00
CA GLY A 219 -18.38 1.85 -8.57
C GLY A 219 -19.16 2.28 -7.33
N LYS A 220 -18.46 2.76 -6.28
CA LYS A 220 -19.09 3.27 -5.04
C LYS A 220 -19.97 4.49 -5.29
N LEU A 221 -19.54 5.43 -6.13
CA LEU A 221 -20.31 6.63 -6.48
C LEU A 221 -21.58 6.27 -7.26
N ARG A 222 -21.50 5.37 -8.24
CA ARG A 222 -22.67 4.86 -8.98
C ARG A 222 -23.65 4.11 -8.06
N LEU A 223 -23.14 3.26 -7.16
CA LEU A 223 -23.95 2.61 -6.13
C LEU A 223 -24.63 3.62 -5.20
N SER A 224 -23.93 4.69 -4.84
CA SER A 224 -24.48 5.77 -4.00
C SER A 224 -25.57 6.54 -4.74
N LEU A 225 -25.40 6.77 -6.04
CA LEU A 225 -26.42 7.37 -6.92
C LEU A 225 -27.68 6.50 -6.99
N MET A 226 -27.53 5.19 -7.22
CA MET A 226 -28.66 4.25 -7.25
C MET A 226 -29.41 4.22 -5.91
N LYS A 227 -28.67 4.22 -4.78
CA LYS A 227 -29.27 4.30 -3.44
C LYS A 227 -30.00 5.63 -3.23
N LEU A 228 -29.43 6.73 -3.70
CA LEU A 228 -30.04 8.06 -3.60
C LEU A 228 -31.35 8.14 -4.39
N GLU A 229 -31.38 7.60 -5.62
CA GLU A 229 -32.59 7.48 -6.44
C GLU A 229 -33.67 6.64 -5.76
N GLU A 230 -33.28 5.50 -5.15
CA GLU A 230 -34.20 4.64 -4.43
C GLU A 230 -34.78 5.34 -3.20
N LEU A 231 -33.97 6.08 -2.43
CA LEU A 231 -34.44 6.87 -1.30
C LEU A 231 -35.40 8.00 -1.72
N PHE A 232 -35.17 8.61 -2.89
CA PHE A 232 -36.07 9.63 -3.45
C PHE A 232 -37.40 9.02 -3.88
N LYS A 233 -37.37 7.89 -4.60
CA LYS A 233 -38.59 7.15 -5.00
C LYS A 233 -39.41 6.68 -3.81
N GLN A 234 -38.74 6.31 -2.72
CA GLN A 234 -39.38 5.95 -1.44
C GLN A 234 -39.89 7.15 -0.64
N GLY A 235 -39.72 8.39 -1.14
CA GLY A 235 -40.15 9.62 -0.45
C GLY A 235 -39.36 9.95 0.81
N LYS A 236 -38.22 9.28 1.06
CA LYS A 236 -37.40 9.45 2.27
C LYS A 236 -36.54 10.71 2.25
N ILE A 237 -36.37 11.33 1.08
CA ILE A 237 -35.60 12.56 0.89
C ILE A 237 -36.39 13.56 0.06
N SER A 238 -36.25 14.85 0.40
CA SER A 238 -36.84 15.94 -0.37
C SER A 238 -36.17 16.09 -1.74
N GLU A 239 -36.91 16.56 -2.74
CA GLU A 239 -36.40 16.88 -4.10
C GLU A 239 -35.16 17.77 -4.08
N LYS A 240 -35.17 18.86 -3.30
CA LYS A 240 -34.02 19.77 -3.14
C LYS A 240 -32.75 19.05 -2.62
N THR A 241 -32.93 18.09 -1.72
CA THR A 241 -31.80 17.30 -1.16
C THR A 241 -31.32 16.27 -2.17
N TYR A 242 -32.23 15.64 -2.90
CA TYR A 242 -31.93 14.72 -3.99
C TYR A 242 -31.10 15.41 -5.09
N GLU A 243 -31.55 16.54 -5.63
CA GLU A 243 -30.86 17.27 -6.70
C GLU A 243 -29.46 17.74 -6.28
N ARG A 244 -29.32 18.23 -5.05
CA ARG A 244 -28.02 18.65 -4.50
C ARG A 244 -27.03 17.47 -4.42
N LEU A 245 -27.46 16.34 -3.87
CA LEU A 245 -26.60 15.17 -3.72
C LEU A 245 -26.32 14.49 -5.07
N LYS A 246 -27.31 14.47 -5.96
CA LYS A 246 -27.17 13.94 -7.32
C LYS A 246 -26.10 14.72 -8.09
N SER A 247 -26.20 16.04 -8.14
CA SER A 247 -25.22 16.90 -8.83
C SER A 247 -23.81 16.78 -8.25
N GLU A 248 -23.67 16.64 -6.92
CA GLU A 248 -22.38 16.43 -6.27
C GLU A 248 -21.74 15.07 -6.65
N ILE A 249 -22.55 14.00 -6.67
CA ILE A 249 -22.09 12.66 -7.04
C ILE A 249 -21.74 12.61 -8.54
N GLU A 250 -22.60 13.16 -9.41
CA GLU A 250 -22.36 13.22 -10.86
C GLU A 250 -21.12 14.05 -11.20
N SER A 251 -20.90 15.18 -10.52
CA SER A 251 -19.68 15.98 -10.71
C SER A 251 -18.41 15.21 -10.33
N ARG A 252 -18.44 14.43 -9.24
CA ARG A 252 -17.31 13.58 -8.84
C ARG A 252 -17.08 12.43 -9.83
N ILE A 253 -18.14 11.83 -10.36
CA ILE A 253 -18.05 10.81 -11.41
C ILE A 253 -17.40 11.39 -12.66
N ALA A 254 -17.87 12.54 -13.14
CA ALA A 254 -17.35 13.20 -14.34
C ALA A 254 -15.84 13.52 -14.22
N LYS A 255 -15.41 14.07 -13.07
CA LYS A 255 -13.97 14.35 -12.83
C LYS A 255 -13.13 13.08 -12.82
N LEU A 256 -13.62 11.99 -12.23
CA LEU A 256 -12.90 10.71 -12.24
C LEU A 256 -12.84 10.13 -13.66
N GLU A 257 -13.91 10.26 -14.45
CA GLU A 257 -13.97 9.82 -15.85
C GLU A 257 -13.06 10.65 -16.78
N GLU A 258 -12.94 11.96 -16.56
CA GLU A 258 -12.01 12.84 -17.26
C GLU A 258 -10.56 12.43 -17.00
N VAL A 259 -10.20 12.20 -15.72
CA VAL A 259 -8.90 11.64 -15.35
C VAL A 259 -8.67 10.27 -16.01
N PHE A 260 -9.70 9.47 -16.25
CA PHE A 260 -9.58 8.20 -16.98
C PHE A 260 -9.24 8.38 -18.45
N GLU A 261 -9.86 9.34 -19.14
CA GLU A 261 -9.62 9.56 -20.58
C GLU A 261 -8.28 10.26 -20.83
N GLU A 262 -7.89 11.25 -20.01
CA GLU A 262 -6.55 11.87 -20.12
C GLU A 262 -5.42 10.84 -19.95
N VAL A 263 -5.60 9.91 -19.01
CA VAL A 263 -4.66 8.82 -18.77
C VAL A 263 -4.66 7.81 -19.91
N LYS A 264 -5.75 7.66 -20.66
CA LYS A 264 -5.84 6.70 -21.77
C LYS A 264 -5.23 7.28 -23.06
N GLU A 265 -5.35 8.58 -23.27
CA GLU A 265 -4.87 9.32 -24.46
C GLU A 265 -3.39 9.74 -24.40
N ALA A 266 -2.79 9.90 -23.20
CA ALA A 266 -1.37 10.23 -23.01
C ALA A 266 -0.40 9.05 -23.20
#